data_AF-A0A6B3IP24-F1
#
_entry.id   AF-A0A6B3IP24-F1
#
_cell.length_a   1.000
_cell.length_b   1.000
_cell.length_c   1.000
_cell.angle_alpha   90.00
_cell.angle_beta   90.00
_cell.angle_gamma   90.00
#
_symmetry.space_group_name_H-M   'P 1'
#
loop_
_entity.id
_entity.type
_entity.pdbx_description
1 polymer ?
#
loop_
_entity_poly.entity_id
_entity_poly.type
_entity_poly.pdbx_seq_one_letter_code
_entity_poly.pdbx_strand_id
1 'polypeptide(L)'
;EQRAVGVAVLKGGFLGAEVAAHQRAAFGGQRGRWSVEDGFHHGGYARSSPELERFATAFEQRHGLPVERAYVAKLLHGLAALAADGRFRRGTAVAAVVTGPPFPRA
;
A
#
# COMPACT_ATOMS: atom_id res chain seq x y z
N GLU A 1 7.34 18.98 4.16
CA GLU A 1 8.12 18.04 3.32
C GLU A 1 7.25 16.87 2.90
N GLN A 2 7.41 16.38 1.67
CA GLN A 2 6.66 15.25 1.13
C GLN A 2 7.47 13.95 1.26
N ARG A 3 6.79 12.84 1.54
CA ARG A 3 7.39 11.50 1.54
C ARG A 3 6.41 10.49 0.97
N ALA A 4 6.92 9.44 0.34
CA ALA A 4 6.12 8.33 -0.16
C ALA A 4 6.28 7.09 0.76
N VAL A 5 5.22 6.29 0.87
CA VAL A 5 5.25 5.00 1.54
C VAL A 5 4.65 3.99 0.57
N GLY A 6 5.46 3.03 0.12
CA GLY A 6 4.99 1.91 -0.69
C GLY A 6 4.51 0.76 0.21
N VAL A 7 3.46 0.06 -0.18
CA VAL A 7 3.02 -1.16 0.50
C VAL A 7 3.37 -2.36 -0.39
N ALA A 8 4.25 -3.23 0.10
CA ALA A 8 4.68 -4.40 -0.66
C ALA A 8 3.57 -5.46 -0.69
N VAL A 9 3.26 -5.91 -1.90
CA VAL A 9 2.35 -7.05 -2.13
C VAL A 9 3.12 -8.37 -2.18
N LEU A 10 4.40 -8.31 -2.55
CA LEU A 10 5.30 -9.47 -2.60
C LEU A 10 5.94 -9.71 -1.24
N LYS A 11 6.17 -10.98 -0.91
CA LYS A 11 6.97 -11.38 0.24
C LYS A 11 8.46 -11.24 -0.07
N GLY A 12 9.26 -11.00 0.96
CA GLY A 12 10.71 -11.17 0.89
C GLY A 12 11.53 -9.90 1.13
N GLY A 13 10.91 -8.74 1.38
CA GLY A 13 11.63 -7.53 1.82
C GLY A 13 12.64 -6.96 0.83
N PHE A 14 12.61 -7.41 -0.43
CA PHE A 14 13.60 -7.04 -1.43
C PHE A 14 13.23 -5.78 -2.23
N LEU A 15 11.94 -5.40 -2.24
CA LEU A 15 11.44 -4.31 -3.09
C LEU A 15 12.08 -2.95 -2.76
N GLY A 16 12.43 -2.70 -1.51
CA GLY A 16 13.19 -1.49 -1.16
C GLY A 16 14.54 -1.42 -1.87
N ALA A 17 15.29 -2.53 -1.92
CA ALA A 17 16.58 -2.55 -2.61
C ALA A 17 16.41 -2.37 -4.13
N GLU A 18 15.40 -3.04 -4.72
CA GLU A 18 15.09 -2.94 -6.15
C GLU A 18 14.69 -1.52 -6.56
N VAL A 19 13.80 -0.87 -5.81
CA VAL A 19 13.40 0.53 -6.08
C VAL A 19 14.62 1.46 -6.03
N ALA A 20 15.51 1.28 -5.05
CA ALA A 20 16.75 2.06 -4.95
C ALA A 20 17.71 1.80 -6.12
N ALA A 21 17.83 0.54 -6.57
CA ALA A 21 18.64 0.17 -7.71
C ALA A 21 18.10 0.79 -9.01
N HIS A 22 16.79 0.73 -9.25
CA HIS A 22 16.15 1.37 -10.40
C HIS A 22 16.35 2.88 -10.40
N GLN A 23 16.22 3.56 -9.24
CA GLN A 23 16.50 5.00 -9.17
C GLN A 23 17.96 5.33 -9.46
N ARG A 24 18.92 4.52 -9.00
CA ARG A 24 20.33 4.70 -9.36
C ARG A 24 20.58 4.54 -10.86
N ALA A 25 20.00 3.50 -11.47
CA ALA A 25 20.14 3.25 -12.90
C ALA A 25 19.50 4.37 -13.75
N ALA A 26 18.32 4.84 -13.37
CA ALA A 26 17.58 5.84 -14.13
C ALA A 26 18.05 7.28 -13.88
N PHE A 27 18.50 7.59 -12.66
CA PHE A 27 18.71 8.97 -12.22
C PHE A 27 20.11 9.23 -11.63
N GLY A 28 20.99 8.23 -11.54
CA GLY A 28 22.32 8.35 -10.93
C GLY A 28 22.31 8.42 -9.39
N GLY A 29 21.18 8.20 -8.74
CA GLY A 29 21.05 8.22 -7.28
C GLY A 29 19.61 8.08 -6.81
N GLN A 30 19.41 7.87 -5.51
CA GLN A 30 18.06 7.91 -4.93
C GLN A 30 17.46 9.32 -5.03
N ARG A 31 16.13 9.37 -5.18
CA ARG A 31 15.34 10.60 -5.33
C ARG A 31 14.19 10.62 -4.32
N GLY A 32 14.03 11.75 -3.64
CA GLY A 32 13.00 11.96 -2.64
C GLY A 32 13.16 11.10 -1.37
N ARG A 33 12.19 11.21 -0.47
CA ARG A 33 12.12 10.40 0.75
C ARG A 33 11.03 9.36 0.60
N TRP A 34 11.39 8.08 0.64
CA TRP A 34 10.43 7.00 0.54
C TRP A 34 10.84 5.80 1.40
N SER A 35 9.86 4.97 1.73
CA SER A 35 10.05 3.66 2.36
C SER A 35 9.08 2.63 1.75
N VAL A 36 9.36 1.35 1.98
CA VAL A 36 8.47 0.24 1.62
C VAL A 36 8.07 -0.47 2.91
N GLU A 37 6.79 -0.75 3.07
CA GLU A 37 6.19 -1.47 4.18
C GLU A 37 5.91 -2.91 3.74
N ASP A 38 6.67 -3.86 4.29
CA ASP A 38 6.60 -5.26 3.90
C ASP A 38 5.56 -6.07 4.70
N GLY A 39 4.92 -5.47 5.71
CA GLY A 39 4.03 -6.17 6.64
C GLY A 39 2.62 -6.47 6.12
N PHE A 40 2.18 -5.83 5.04
CA PHE A 40 0.78 -5.88 4.58
C PHE A 40 0.60 -6.71 3.30
N HIS A 41 1.46 -7.70 3.05
CA HIS A 41 1.36 -8.52 1.84
C HIS A 41 0.22 -9.56 1.89
N HIS A 42 -0.38 -9.83 3.07
CA HIS A 42 -1.51 -10.76 3.27
C HIS A 42 -1.34 -12.12 2.58
N GLY A 43 -0.23 -12.81 2.88
CA GLY A 43 0.09 -14.10 2.25
C GLY A 43 0.85 -14.01 0.91
N GLY A 44 0.97 -12.84 0.30
CA GLY A 44 1.77 -12.58 -0.91
C GLY A 44 0.90 -12.17 -2.11
N TYR A 45 1.51 -12.15 -3.31
CA TYR A 45 0.82 -11.71 -4.53
C TYR A 45 -0.40 -12.57 -4.86
N ALA A 46 -1.49 -11.90 -5.26
CA ALA A 46 -2.80 -12.50 -5.53
C ALA A 46 -3.40 -13.35 -4.39
N ARG A 47 -2.84 -13.25 -3.17
CA ARG A 47 -3.40 -13.88 -1.97
C ARG A 47 -4.17 -12.85 -1.15
N SER A 48 -5.18 -13.35 -0.44
CA SER A 48 -5.94 -12.60 0.55
C SER A 48 -5.98 -13.39 1.85
N SER A 49 -6.08 -12.67 2.98
CA SER A 49 -6.28 -13.26 4.30
C SER A 49 -7.69 -12.95 4.80
N PRO A 50 -8.23 -13.73 5.76
CA PRO A 50 -9.53 -13.43 6.35
C PRO A 50 -9.62 -12.01 6.94
N GLU A 51 -8.50 -11.49 7.44
CA GLU A 51 -8.39 -10.11 7.91
C GLU A 51 -8.54 -9.09 6.78
N LEU A 52 -7.85 -9.31 5.65
CA LEU A 52 -7.95 -8.44 4.48
C LEU A 52 -9.38 -8.44 3.93
N GLU A 53 -10.04 -9.60 3.87
CA GLU A 53 -11.43 -9.70 3.41
C GLU A 53 -12.41 -8.97 4.32
N ARG A 54 -12.24 -9.08 5.63
CA ARG A 54 -13.07 -8.33 6.60
C ARG A 54 -12.85 -6.83 6.43
N PHE A 55 -11.60 -6.40 6.30
CA PHE A 55 -11.29 -4.99 6.05
C PHE A 55 -11.91 -4.50 4.74
N ALA A 56 -11.71 -5.24 3.64
CA ALA A 56 -12.24 -4.88 2.32
C ALA A 56 -13.76 -4.75 2.36
N THR A 57 -14.47 -5.76 2.90
CA THR A 57 -15.93 -5.73 3.04
C THR A 57 -16.40 -4.52 3.87
N ALA A 58 -15.74 -4.24 5.00
CA ALA A 58 -16.10 -3.10 5.85
C ALA A 58 -15.83 -1.75 5.15
N PHE A 59 -14.74 -1.65 4.39
CA PHE A 59 -14.41 -0.47 3.60
C PHE A 59 -15.47 -0.24 2.52
N GLU A 60 -15.83 -1.29 1.78
CA GLU A 60 -16.85 -1.27 0.74
C GLU A 60 -18.21 -0.82 1.29
N GLN A 61 -18.64 -1.39 2.43
CA GLN A 61 -19.88 -1.02 3.09
C GLN A 61 -19.89 0.44 3.57
N ARG A 62 -18.76 0.92 4.11
CA ARG A 62 -18.65 2.28 4.65
C ARG A 62 -18.60 3.34 3.56
N HIS A 63 -17.94 3.06 2.45
CA HIS A 63 -17.61 4.06 1.43
C HIS A 63 -18.38 3.88 0.12
N GLY A 64 -19.05 2.76 -0.09
CA GLY A 64 -19.77 2.47 -1.34
C GLY A 64 -18.85 2.28 -2.55
N LEU A 65 -17.57 1.95 -2.33
CA LEU A 65 -16.56 1.81 -3.36
C LEU A 65 -15.96 0.40 -3.31
N PRO A 66 -16.06 -0.39 -4.38
CA PRO A 66 -15.44 -1.71 -4.42
C PRO A 66 -13.92 -1.59 -4.44
N VAL A 67 -13.22 -2.52 -3.77
CA VAL A 67 -11.75 -2.48 -3.68
C VAL A 67 -11.12 -3.78 -4.19
N GLU A 68 -10.15 -3.67 -5.07
CA GLU A 68 -9.40 -4.81 -5.60
C GLU A 68 -8.50 -5.43 -4.51
N ARG A 69 -8.51 -6.76 -4.33
CA ARG A 69 -7.89 -7.45 -3.18
C ARG A 69 -6.37 -7.64 -3.30
N ALA A 70 -5.84 -7.78 -4.52
CA ALA A 70 -4.42 -8.04 -4.78
C ALA A 70 -3.54 -6.83 -4.42
N TYR A 71 -4.01 -5.61 -4.64
CA TYR A 71 -3.25 -4.37 -4.43
C TYR A 71 -4.01 -3.34 -3.58
N VAL A 72 -5.19 -2.92 -4.01
CA VAL A 72 -5.87 -1.73 -3.46
C VAL A 72 -6.29 -1.95 -2.01
N ALA A 73 -6.88 -3.09 -1.69
CA ALA A 73 -7.27 -3.44 -0.33
C ALA A 73 -6.05 -3.49 0.59
N LYS A 74 -4.91 -4.02 0.12
CA LYS A 74 -3.67 -4.11 0.93
C LYS A 74 -3.08 -2.74 1.21
N LEU A 75 -3.06 -1.86 0.21
CA LEU A 75 -2.65 -0.47 0.37
C LEU A 75 -3.52 0.24 1.41
N LEU A 76 -4.84 0.13 1.28
CA LEU A 76 -5.80 0.81 2.17
C LEU A 76 -5.77 0.23 3.58
N HIS A 77 -5.61 -1.09 3.71
CA HIS A 77 -5.45 -1.76 5.00
C HIS A 77 -4.16 -1.29 5.69
N GLY A 78 -3.03 -1.30 4.97
CA GLY A 78 -1.76 -0.80 5.49
C GLY A 78 -1.83 0.67 5.88
N LEU A 79 -2.45 1.52 5.06
CA LEU A 79 -2.66 2.93 5.41
C LEU A 79 -3.47 3.10 6.69
N ALA A 80 -4.59 2.37 6.83
CA ALA A 80 -5.42 2.43 8.02
C ALA A 80 -4.68 1.96 9.28
N ALA A 81 -3.93 0.86 9.19
CA ALA A 81 -3.13 0.33 10.28
C ALA A 81 -2.01 1.30 10.70
N LEU A 82 -1.23 1.81 9.74
CA LEU A 82 -0.16 2.78 10.02
C LEU A 82 -0.70 4.08 10.63
N ALA A 83 -1.89 4.52 10.22
CA ALA A 83 -2.55 5.68 10.82
C ALA A 83 -2.98 5.40 12.27
N ALA A 84 -3.54 4.22 12.55
CA ALA A 84 -3.91 3.79 13.89
C ALA A 84 -2.69 3.68 14.82
N ASP A 85 -1.55 3.21 14.30
CA ASP A 85 -0.27 3.10 15.02
C ASP A 85 0.42 4.46 15.23
N GLY A 86 -0.19 5.58 14.81
CA GLY A 86 0.37 6.92 15.00
C GLY A 86 1.57 7.23 14.09
N ARG A 87 1.73 6.50 12.98
CA ARG A 87 2.86 6.70 12.04
C ARG A 87 2.84 8.07 11.35
N PHE A 88 1.68 8.71 11.31
CA PHE A 88 1.48 10.05 10.79
C PHE A 88 1.15 11.00 11.94
N ARG A 89 1.87 12.14 12.01
CA ARG A 89 1.55 13.19 13.00
C ARG A 89 0.16 13.73 12.74
N ARG A 90 -0.57 14.10 13.80
CA ARG A 90 -1.87 14.76 13.66
C ARG A 90 -1.75 16.01 12.76
N GLY A 91 -2.74 16.20 11.90
CA GLY A 91 -2.74 17.28 10.89
C GLY A 91 -1.93 16.98 9.62
N THR A 92 -1.28 15.82 9.51
CA THR A 92 -0.65 15.39 8.25
C THR A 92 -1.72 15.06 7.22
N ALA A 93 -1.68 15.72 6.06
CA ALA A 93 -2.47 15.31 4.90
C ALA A 93 -1.86 14.05 4.27
N VAL A 94 -2.68 13.04 4.03
CA VAL A 94 -2.27 11.77 3.41
C VAL A 94 -3.15 11.51 2.19
N ALA A 95 -2.52 11.13 1.09
CA ALA A 95 -3.21 10.73 -0.14
C ALA A 95 -2.80 9.30 -0.49
N ALA A 96 -3.80 8.44 -0.73
CA ALA A 96 -3.60 7.11 -1.27
C ALA A 96 -3.62 7.17 -2.80
N VAL A 97 -2.55 6.70 -3.44
CA VAL A 97 -2.49 6.61 -4.91
C VAL A 97 -3.03 5.25 -5.33
N VAL A 98 -4.28 5.23 -5.79
CA VAL A 98 -4.96 4.01 -6.23
C VAL A 98 -4.76 3.84 -7.73
N THR A 99 -4.06 2.78 -8.12
CA THR A 99 -3.78 2.44 -9.54
C THR A 99 -4.55 1.21 -10.02
N GLY A 100 -5.27 0.53 -9.12
CA GLY A 100 -6.11 -0.62 -9.46
C GLY A 100 -7.39 -0.20 -10.19
N PRO A 101 -8.09 -1.14 -10.85
CA PRO A 101 -9.34 -0.84 -11.52
C PRO A 101 -10.37 -0.32 -10.50
N PRO A 102 -11.17 0.70 -10.85
CA PRO A 102 -12.16 1.27 -9.93
C PRO A 102 -13.34 0.31 -9.64
N PHE A 103 -13.52 -0.72 -10.48
CA PHE A 103 -14.60 -1.69 -10.38
C PHE A 103 -14.06 -3.11 -10.65
N PRO A 104 -14.39 -4.11 -9.81
CA PRO A 104 -14.16 -5.51 -10.14
C PRO A 104 -14.89 -5.82 -11.45
N ARG A 105 -14.24 -6.54 -12.37
CA ARG A 105 -14.94 -7.04 -13.55
C ARG A 105 -16.01 -8.03 -13.08
N ALA A 106 -17.23 -7.83 -13.56
CA ALA A 106 -18.36 -8.73 -13.37
C ALA A 106 -18.05 -10.16 -13.83
#